data_AF-A0A2V7FQ50-F1
#
_entry.id   AF-A0A2V7FQ50-F1
#
_cell.length_a   1.000
_cell.length_b   1.000
_cell.length_c   1.000
_cell.angle_alpha   90.00
_cell.angle_beta   90.00
_cell.angle_gamma   90.00
#
_symmetry.space_group_name_H-M   'P 1'
#
loop_
_entity.id
_entity.type
_entity.pdbx_description
1 polymer ?
#
loop_
_entity_poly.entity_id
_entity_poly.type
_entity_poly.pdbx_seq_one_letter_code
_entity_poly.pdbx_strand_id
1 'polypeptide(L)'
;MPSVQDGRASRIREKLRLGKLPRAFPSGPRPGIDVNPPSVRLVSGPAEVCAGCDEVIHAGERRWEFEYDATLRVRFHETCERVWEDALGLDQGE
;
A
#
# COMPACT_ATOMS: atom_id res chain seq x y z
N MET A 1 24.22 2.57 7.27
CA MET A 1 23.50 3.63 6.55
C MET A 1 22.02 3.41 6.83
N PRO A 2 21.27 4.35 7.42
CA PRO A 2 19.83 4.19 7.59
C PRO A 2 19.22 4.17 6.19
N SER A 3 18.88 2.95 5.78
CA SER A 3 18.54 2.54 4.43
C SER A 3 17.29 3.26 3.96
N VAL A 4 17.23 3.66 2.69
CA VAL A 4 16.08 4.31 2.02
C VAL A 4 14.70 3.68 2.36
N GLN A 5 14.70 2.41 2.79
CA GLN A 5 13.55 1.68 3.33
C GLN A 5 12.92 2.29 4.60
N ASP A 6 13.70 2.86 5.53
CA ASP A 6 13.22 3.46 6.78
C ASP A 6 12.38 4.74 6.54
N GLY A 7 12.79 5.53 5.54
CA GLY A 7 12.07 6.73 5.14
C GLY A 7 10.70 6.41 4.53
N ARG A 8 10.62 5.34 3.72
CA ARG A 8 9.35 4.87 3.14
C ARG A 8 8.39 4.37 4.22
N ALA A 9 8.89 3.59 5.18
CA ALA A 9 8.08 3.10 6.31
C ALA A 9 7.52 4.23 7.16
N SER A 10 8.36 5.20 7.51
CA SER A 10 7.94 6.36 8.30
C SER A 10 6.84 7.16 7.59
N ARG A 11 6.99 7.36 6.28
CA ARG A 11 6.00 8.10 5.47
C ARG A 11 4.68 7.34 5.32
N ILE A 12 4.71 6.03 5.09
CA ILE A 12 3.51 5.19 5.04
C ILE A 12 2.76 5.22 6.39
N ARG A 13 3.48 5.04 7.50
CA ARG A 13 2.91 5.10 8.86
C ARG A 13 2.29 6.47 9.15
N GLU A 14 2.95 7.56 8.77
CA GLU A 14 2.42 8.91 8.90
C GLU A 14 1.12 9.09 8.10
N LYS A 15 1.09 8.65 6.84
CA LYS A 15 -0.11 8.74 6.00
C LYS A 15 -1.28 7.94 6.53
N LEU A 16 -1.02 6.75 7.07
CA LEU A 16 -2.04 5.95 7.75
C LEU A 16 -2.61 6.68 8.96
N ARG A 17 -1.73 7.32 9.75
CA ARG A 17 -2.14 8.13 10.91
C ARG A 17 -2.99 9.33 10.51
N LEU A 18 -2.67 9.96 9.37
CA LEU A 18 -3.41 11.09 8.80
C LEU A 18 -4.68 10.67 8.05
N GLY A 19 -4.97 9.37 7.91
CA GLY A 19 -6.10 8.87 7.12
C GLY A 19 -5.97 9.10 5.60
N LYS A 20 -4.76 9.39 5.11
CA LYS A 20 -4.48 9.56 3.67
C LYS A 20 -4.25 8.23 2.95
N LEU A 21 -4.02 7.16 3.71
CA LEU A 21 -3.96 5.79 3.21
C LEU A 21 -5.06 4.96 3.85
N PRO A 22 -5.69 4.06 3.08
CA PRO A 22 -6.66 3.12 3.63
C PRO A 22 -5.96 2.23 4.66
N ARG A 23 -6.62 2.02 5.80
CA ARG A 23 -6.14 1.12 6.87
C ARG A 23 -6.64 -0.31 6.70
N ALA A 24 -6.95 -0.69 5.47
CA ALA A 24 -7.66 -1.92 5.18
C ALA A 24 -6.95 -2.68 4.07
N PHE A 25 -6.57 -3.91 4.36
CA PHE A 25 -5.79 -4.77 3.48
C PHE A 25 -6.68 -5.94 3.03
N PRO A 26 -6.54 -6.46 1.79
CA PRO A 26 -7.38 -7.52 1.19
C PRO A 26 -7.53 -8.84 1.94
N SER A 27 -6.85 -9.06 3.06
CA SER A 27 -6.84 -10.34 3.76
C SER A 27 -8.07 -10.54 4.63
N GLY A 28 -9.23 -10.64 3.98
CA GLY A 28 -10.49 -11.12 4.55
C GLY A 28 -11.10 -10.24 5.63
N PRO A 29 -12.31 -10.59 6.12
CA PRO A 29 -12.94 -9.89 7.22
C PRO A 29 -12.10 -10.07 8.49
N ARG A 30 -11.34 -9.04 8.88
CA ARG A 30 -10.67 -8.96 10.19
C ARG A 30 -11.51 -8.06 11.11
N PRO A 31 -11.75 -8.45 12.37
CA PRO A 31 -12.45 -7.58 13.31
C PRO A 31 -11.65 -6.27 13.50
N GLY A 32 -12.27 -5.13 13.16
CA GLY A 32 -11.64 -3.81 13.25
C GLY A 32 -11.13 -3.21 11.93
N ILE A 33 -11.34 -3.88 10.79
CA ILE A 33 -11.06 -3.35 9.44
C ILE A 33 -12.37 -3.32 8.63
N ASP A 34 -12.88 -2.12 8.34
CA ASP A 34 -14.23 -1.90 7.78
C ASP A 34 -14.32 -2.11 6.24
N VAL A 35 -13.19 -2.14 5.52
CA VAL A 35 -13.18 -2.06 4.04
C VAL A 35 -12.18 -3.02 3.40
N ASN A 36 -12.60 -4.27 3.15
CA ASN A 36 -11.78 -5.20 2.37
C ASN A 36 -11.78 -4.76 0.88
N PRO A 37 -10.65 -4.45 0.22
CA PRO A 37 -10.66 -4.07 -1.18
C PRO A 37 -11.13 -5.25 -2.05
N PRO A 38 -12.19 -5.08 -2.89
CA PRO A 38 -12.73 -6.15 -3.73
C PRO A 38 -11.77 -6.63 -4.82
N SER A 39 -10.75 -5.84 -5.21
CA SER A 39 -9.81 -6.27 -6.24
C SER A 39 -8.37 -5.86 -5.93
N VAL A 40 -7.46 -6.82 -6.05
CA VAL A 40 -6.01 -6.63 -5.90
C VAL A 40 -5.33 -7.27 -7.08
N ARG A 41 -4.45 -6.52 -7.75
CA ARG A 41 -3.79 -6.98 -8.95
C ARG A 41 -2.39 -6.40 -9.07
N LEU A 42 -1.44 -7.27 -9.38
CA LEU A 42 -0.09 -6.89 -9.75
C LEU A 42 -0.10 -6.55 -11.25
N VAL A 43 0.11 -5.28 -11.56
CA VAL A 43 0.10 -4.78 -12.95
C VAL A 43 1.44 -4.15 -13.29
N SER A 44 1.75 -4.08 -14.58
CA SER A 44 2.80 -3.20 -15.11
C SER A 44 2.12 -2.30 -16.14
N GLY A 45 2.40 -1.00 -16.09
CA GLY A 45 1.61 -0.02 -16.81
C GLY A 45 2.30 1.33 -16.94
N PRO A 46 1.56 2.42 -17.24
CA PRO A 46 2.14 3.75 -17.36
C PRO A 46 2.69 4.25 -16.02
N ALA A 47 3.58 5.23 -16.06
CA ALA A 47 4.15 5.79 -14.85
C ALA A 47 3.04 6.40 -13.96
N GLU A 48 3.01 6.06 -12.68
CA GLU A 48 2.05 6.59 -11.72
C GLU A 48 2.67 6.79 -10.34
N VAL A 49 2.00 7.54 -9.47
CA VAL A 49 2.53 7.85 -8.14
C VAL A 49 2.16 6.74 -7.15
N CYS A 50 3.15 6.27 -6.39
CA CYS A 50 2.95 5.37 -5.26
C CYS A 50 2.22 6.09 -4.13
N ALA A 51 1.07 5.57 -3.72
CA ALA A 51 0.29 6.10 -2.62
C ALA A 51 1.04 6.05 -1.29
N GLY A 52 1.99 5.11 -1.13
CA GLY A 52 2.80 4.94 0.08
C GLY A 52 3.88 6.00 0.24
N CYS A 53 4.81 6.05 -0.70
CA CYS A 53 6.01 6.89 -0.59
C CYS A 53 5.94 8.22 -1.35
N ASP A 54 4.88 8.48 -2.13
CA ASP A 54 4.75 9.62 -3.07
C ASP A 54 5.78 9.65 -4.19
N GLU A 55 6.57 8.59 -4.37
CA GLU A 55 7.50 8.47 -5.48
C GLU A 55 6.79 7.92 -6.72
N VAL A 56 7.30 8.28 -7.89
CA VAL A 56 6.80 7.77 -9.17
C VAL A 56 7.24 6.32 -9.33
N ILE A 57 6.25 5.45 -9.54
CA ILE A 57 6.39 4.13 -10.14
C ILE A 57 6.60 4.36 -11.63
N HIS A 58 7.76 4.01 -12.17
CA HIS A 58 8.06 4.21 -13.58
C HIS A 58 7.25 3.28 -14.48
N ALA A 59 7.09 3.69 -15.74
CA ALA A 59 6.36 2.89 -16.71
C ALA A 59 7.05 1.54 -16.94
N GLY A 60 6.28 0.45 -16.93
CA GLY A 60 6.81 -0.91 -17.04
C GLY A 60 7.30 -1.52 -15.73
N GLU A 61 7.37 -0.76 -14.62
CA GLU A 61 7.61 -1.34 -13.30
C GLU A 61 6.37 -2.07 -12.78
N ARG A 62 6.62 -3.15 -12.04
CA ARG A 62 5.56 -3.91 -11.37
C ARG A 62 5.04 -3.13 -10.17
N ARG A 63 3.72 -3.09 -10.03
CA ARG A 63 3.04 -2.39 -8.95
C ARG A 63 1.79 -3.11 -8.52
N TRP A 64 1.51 -3.05 -7.23
CA TRP A 64 0.24 -3.49 -6.69
C TRP A 64 -0.80 -2.41 -6.86
N GLU A 65 -1.93 -2.76 -7.45
CA GLU A 65 -3.13 -1.93 -7.49
C GLU A 65 -4.20 -2.56 -6.59
N PHE A 66 -4.66 -1.78 -5.62
CA PHE A 66 -5.76 -2.12 -4.74
C PHE A 66 -6.94 -1.22 -5.09
N GLU A 67 -8.03 -1.85 -5.50
CA GLU A 67 -9.29 -1.19 -5.84
C GLU A 67 -10.28 -1.48 -4.71
N TYR A 68 -10.60 -0.45 -3.93
CA TYR A 68 -11.54 -0.51 -2.81
C TYR A 68 -12.97 -0.29 -3.27
N ASP A 69 -13.14 0.69 -4.16
CA ASP A 69 -14.43 1.09 -4.69
C ASP A 69 -14.23 1.81 -6.03
N ALA A 70 -15.30 2.13 -6.76
CA ALA A 70 -15.21 2.80 -8.06
C ALA A 70 -14.42 4.13 -8.00
N THR A 71 -14.36 4.74 -6.81
CA THR A 71 -13.69 6.03 -6.57
C THR A 71 -12.38 5.91 -5.81
N LEU A 72 -12.04 4.76 -5.22
CA LEU A 72 -10.84 4.61 -4.39
C LEU A 72 -9.93 3.49 -4.92
N ARG A 73 -8.86 3.91 -5.58
CA ARG A 73 -7.79 3.05 -6.08
C ARG A 73 -6.46 3.55 -5.54
N VAL A 74 -5.71 2.68 -4.90
CA VAL A 74 -4.36 2.98 -4.42
C VAL A 74 -3.37 2.05 -5.09
N ARG A 75 -2.19 2.59 -5.40
CA ARG A 75 -1.12 1.85 -6.06
C ARG A 75 0.15 1.94 -5.25
N PHE A 76 0.87 0.84 -5.14
CA PHE A 76 2.10 0.75 -4.38
C PHE A 76 3.19 0.06 -5.19
N HIS A 77 4.44 0.47 -4.98
CA HIS A 77 5.58 -0.38 -5.33
C HIS A 77 5.48 -1.71 -4.57
N GLU A 78 6.02 -2.79 -5.16
CA GLU A 78 6.13 -4.10 -4.49
C GLU A 78 6.76 -3.99 -3.09
N THR A 79 7.77 -3.13 -2.94
CA THR A 79 8.42 -2.89 -1.63
C THR A 79 7.58 -2.04 -0.68
N CYS A 80 6.82 -1.07 -1.19
CA CYS A 80 6.00 -0.18 -0.37
C CYS A 80 4.76 -0.89 0.16
N GLU A 81 4.25 -1.87 -0.57
CA GLU A 81 3.14 -2.71 -0.17
C GLU A 81 3.49 -3.54 1.07
N ARG A 82 4.61 -4.26 1.07
CA ARG A 82 5.09 -5.00 2.26
C ARG A 82 5.30 -4.11 3.48
N VAL A 83 5.81 -2.91 3.27
CA VAL A 83 6.00 -1.92 4.35
C VAL A 83 4.65 -1.42 4.89
N TRP A 84 3.66 -1.30 4.01
CA TRP A 84 2.30 -0.95 4.39
C TRP A 84 1.62 -2.09 5.15
N GLU A 85 1.83 -3.35 4.77
CA GLU A 85 1.40 -4.54 5.54
C GLU A 85 2.00 -4.56 6.96
N ASP A 86 3.32 -4.38 7.07
CA ASP A 86 4.04 -4.27 8.34
C ASP A 86 3.47 -3.13 9.21
N ALA A 87 3.28 -1.95 8.61
CA ALA A 87 2.75 -0.78 9.31
C ALA A 87 1.31 -0.96 9.80
N LEU A 88 0.53 -1.81 9.14
CA LEU A 88 -0.80 -2.20 9.59
C LEU A 88 -0.78 -3.25 10.70
N GLY A 89 0.40 -3.79 11.06
CA GLY A 89 0.53 -4.89 12.01
C GLY A 89 -0.09 -6.18 11.48
N LEU A 90 -0.14 -6.35 10.16
CA LEU A 90 -0.66 -7.56 9.51
C LEU A 90 0.43 -8.60 9.28
N ASP A 91 1.64 -8.38 9.82
CA ASP A 91 2.71 -9.37 9.88
C ASP A 91 2.08 -10.72 10.21
N GLN A 92 2.06 -11.59 9.20
CA GLN A 92 1.58 -12.96 9.35
C GLN A 92 2.66 -13.68 10.12
N GLY A 93 2.66 -13.49 11.44
CA GLY A 93 3.43 -14.28 12.37
C GLY A 93 2.99 -15.73 12.27
N GLU A 94 3.83 -16.50 11.58
CA GLU A 94 4.08 -17.95 11.63
C GLU A 94 3.02 -18.91 11.09
#